data_AF-A0A973J1S3-F1
#
_entry.id   AF-A0A973J1S3-F1
#
_cell.length_a   1.000
_cell.length_b   1.000
_cell.length_c   1.000
_cell.angle_alpha   90.00
_cell.angle_beta   90.00
_cell.angle_gamma   90.00
#
_symmetry.space_group_name_H-M   'P 1'
#
loop_
_entity.id
_entity.type
_entity.pdbx_description
1 polymer ?
#
loop_
_entity_poly.entity_id
_entity_poly.type
_entity_poly.pdbx_seq_one_letter_code
_entity_poly.pdbx_strand_id
1 'polypeptide(L)'
;MRANDLIKTIGNVIVEVDVIRSSLGRNTSDRVHLDNVRDELDTCQRKIVRSFIDENTEDFKKHAAALKEVDKELCRTIDDMKKLTETLANLDRFVSAVGKIVALIV
;
A
#
# COMPACT_ATOMS: atom_id res chain seq x y z
N MET A 1 10.78 10.56 -4.27
CA MET A 1 10.20 9.30 -4.74
C MET A 1 9.53 9.63 -6.05
N ARG A 2 9.85 8.94 -7.14
CA ARG A 2 9.21 9.14 -8.45
C ARG A 2 7.97 8.26 -8.58
N ALA A 3 7.12 8.47 -9.59
CA ALA A 3 5.93 7.65 -9.85
C ALA A 3 6.30 6.18 -10.06
N ASN A 4 7.42 5.90 -10.74
CA ASN A 4 7.94 4.54 -10.87
C ASN A 4 8.37 3.91 -9.53
N ASP A 5 8.87 4.71 -8.59
CA ASP A 5 9.21 4.21 -7.26
C ASP A 5 7.93 3.88 -6.49
N LEU A 6 6.91 4.74 -6.60
CA LEU A 6 5.58 4.52 -6.01
C LEU A 6 4.94 3.23 -6.53
N ILE A 7 4.97 3.00 -7.85
CA ILE A 7 4.45 1.77 -8.48
C ILE A 7 5.17 0.53 -7.91
N LYS A 8 6.50 0.60 -7.77
CA LYS A 8 7.29 -0.51 -7.20
C LYS A 8 6.95 -0.74 -5.73
N THR A 9 6.83 0.32 -4.93
CA THR A 9 6.46 0.21 -3.51
C THR A 9 5.09 -0.43 -3.36
N ILE A 10 4.09 0.01 -4.12
CA ILE A 10 2.75 -0.62 -4.09
C ILE A 10 2.83 -2.09 -4.50
N GLY A 11 3.57 -2.40 -5.57
CA GLY A 11 3.75 -3.79 -6.04
C GLY A 11 4.39 -4.69 -4.99
N ASN A 12 5.40 -4.21 -4.28
CA ASN A 12 6.04 -4.95 -3.18
C ASN A 12 5.04 -5.22 -2.05
N VAL A 13 4.27 -4.21 -1.63
CA VAL A 13 3.26 -4.38 -0.58
C VAL A 13 2.17 -5.38 -0.99
N ILE A 14 1.75 -5.40 -2.26
CA ILE A 14 0.81 -6.40 -2.77
C ILE A 14 1.38 -7.82 -2.62
N VAL A 15 2.66 -8.02 -2.93
CA VAL A 15 3.32 -9.33 -2.76
C VAL A 15 3.32 -9.75 -1.30
N GLU A 16 3.63 -8.83 -0.38
CA GLU A 16 3.61 -9.12 1.06
C GLU A 16 2.19 -9.47 1.56
N VAL A 17 1.18 -8.73 1.10
CA VAL A 17 -0.23 -9.05 1.38
C VAL A 17 -0.60 -10.45 0.86
N ASP A 18 -0.14 -10.81 -0.34
CA ASP A 18 -0.38 -12.13 -0.93
C ASP A 18 0.28 -13.25 -0.10
N VAL A 19 1.49 -13.02 0.43
CA VAL A 19 2.20 -13.94 1.32
C VAL A 19 1.43 -14.12 2.63
N ILE A 20 1.03 -13.04 3.30
CA ILE A 20 0.27 -13.11 4.57
C ILE A 20 -1.06 -13.83 4.34
N ARG A 21 -1.80 -13.47 3.28
CA ARG A 21 -3.07 -14.09 2.94
C ARG A 21 -2.95 -15.59 2.71
N SER A 22 -1.82 -16.06 2.16
CA SER A 22 -1.61 -17.48 1.84
C SER A 22 -1.62 -18.37 3.09
N SER A 23 -1.26 -17.82 4.25
CA SER A 23 -1.23 -18.54 5.53
C SER A 23 -2.57 -18.52 6.28
N LEU A 24 -3.53 -17.69 5.84
CA LEU A 24 -4.83 -17.53 6.49
C LEU A 24 -5.92 -18.41 5.87
N GLY A 25 -6.82 -18.93 6.71
CA GLY A 25 -7.99 -19.68 6.28
C GLY A 25 -8.90 -18.86 5.36
N ARG A 26 -9.45 -19.46 4.31
CA ARG A 26 -10.22 -18.78 3.24
C ARG A 26 -11.36 -17.87 3.73
N ASN A 27 -11.93 -18.16 4.89
CA ASN A 27 -13.10 -17.46 5.42
C ASN A 27 -12.82 -16.68 6.71
N THR A 28 -11.55 -16.43 7.04
CA THR A 28 -11.22 -15.59 8.21
C THR A 28 -11.44 -14.12 7.87
N SER A 29 -11.89 -13.34 8.86
CA SER A 29 -12.10 -11.89 8.70
C SER A 29 -10.82 -11.18 8.24
N ASP A 30 -9.67 -11.59 8.78
CA ASP A 30 -8.36 -11.01 8.43
C ASP A 30 -8.01 -11.24 6.96
N ARG A 31 -8.36 -12.40 6.41
CA ARG A 31 -8.14 -12.70 4.99
C ARG A 31 -9.01 -11.84 4.09
N VAL A 32 -10.29 -11.69 4.43
CA VAL A 32 -11.21 -10.82 3.67
C VAL A 32 -10.72 -9.38 3.69
N HIS A 33 -10.21 -8.92 4.82
CA HIS A 33 -9.63 -7.57 4.93
C HIS A 33 -8.37 -7.43 4.05
N LEU A 34 -7.47 -8.41 4.06
CA LEU A 34 -6.29 -8.42 3.16
C LEU A 34 -6.67 -8.49 1.68
N ASP A 35 -7.73 -9.22 1.33
CA ASP A 35 -8.27 -9.26 -0.04
C ASP A 35 -8.71 -7.86 -0.49
N ASN A 36 -9.44 -7.13 0.37
CA ASN A 36 -9.86 -5.76 0.07
C ASN A 36 -8.65 -4.81 -0.08
N VAL A 37 -7.69 -4.88 0.85
CA VAL A 37 -6.44 -4.08 0.79
C VAL A 37 -5.71 -4.32 -0.52
N ARG A 38 -5.57 -5.59 -0.93
CA ARG A 38 -4.90 -5.95 -2.18
C ARG A 38 -5.61 -5.33 -3.39
N ASP A 39 -6.93 -5.43 -3.46
CA ASP A 39 -7.70 -4.96 -4.60
C ASP A 39 -7.72 -3.42 -4.69
N GLU A 40 -7.71 -2.73 -3.55
CA GLU A 40 -7.54 -1.28 -3.48
C GLU A 40 -6.14 -0.85 -3.96
N LEU A 41 -5.09 -1.55 -3.54
CA LEU A 41 -3.72 -1.28 -3.98
C LEU A 41 -3.52 -1.54 -5.47
N ASP A 42 -4.04 -2.64 -6.02
CA ASP A 42 -4.00 -2.94 -7.45
C ASP A 42 -4.76 -1.87 -8.24
N THR A 43 -5.92 -1.42 -7.76
CA THR A 43 -6.67 -0.32 -8.38
C THR A 43 -5.87 0.98 -8.39
N CYS A 44 -5.22 1.31 -7.28
CA CYS A 44 -4.36 2.50 -7.19
C CYS A 44 -3.16 2.41 -8.14
N GLN A 45 -2.46 1.28 -8.14
CA GLN A 45 -1.31 1.04 -9.02
C GLN A 45 -1.72 1.17 -10.49
N ARG A 46 -2.85 0.58 -10.89
CA ARG A 46 -3.38 0.72 -12.25
C ARG A 46 -3.70 2.16 -12.62
N LYS A 47 -4.27 2.95 -11.71
CA LYS A 47 -4.52 4.38 -11.94
C LYS A 47 -3.22 5.15 -12.15
N ILE A 48 -2.21 4.92 -11.30
CA ILE A 48 -0.90 5.58 -11.42
C ILE A 48 -0.19 5.18 -12.72
N VAL A 49 -0.30 3.92 -13.16
CA VAL A 49 0.28 3.47 -14.43
C VAL A 49 -0.44 4.07 -15.64
N ARG A 50 -1.77 4.26 -15.56
CA ARG A 50 -2.61 4.72 -16.68
C ARG A 50 -2.69 6.23 -16.81
N SER A 51 -2.29 6.98 -15.79
CA SER A 51 -2.42 8.44 -15.74
C SER A 51 -1.11 9.11 -15.40
N PHE A 52 -1.00 10.40 -15.73
CA PHE A 52 0.19 11.19 -15.42
C PHE A 52 0.03 11.86 -14.04
N ILE A 53 1.03 11.73 -13.18
CA ILE A 53 1.16 12.49 -11.92
C ILE A 53 2.23 13.55 -12.12
N ASP A 54 1.93 14.80 -11.73
CA ASP A 54 2.97 15.82 -11.58
C ASP A 54 3.70 15.63 -10.25
N GLU A 55 4.84 14.96 -10.34
CA GLU A 55 5.72 14.64 -9.21
C GLU A 55 6.36 15.88 -8.55
N ASN A 56 6.32 17.05 -9.20
CA ASN A 56 6.95 18.27 -8.69
C ASN A 56 6.04 19.08 -7.75
N THR A 57 4.75 18.72 -7.69
CA THR A 57 3.79 19.36 -6.78
C THR A 57 4.16 19.13 -5.32
N GLU A 58 3.95 20.15 -4.48
CA GLU A 58 4.22 20.06 -3.04
C GLU A 58 3.33 18.99 -2.37
N ASP A 59 2.09 18.83 -2.84
CA ASP A 59 1.18 17.79 -2.35
C ASP A 59 1.71 16.37 -2.64
N PHE A 60 2.21 16.12 -3.87
CA PHE A 60 2.82 14.84 -4.18
C PHE A 60 4.03 14.57 -3.30
N LYS A 61 4.95 15.53 -3.14
CA LYS A 61 6.14 15.37 -2.28
C LYS A 61 5.77 15.08 -0.83
N LYS A 62 4.77 15.80 -0.30
CA LYS A 62 4.27 15.61 1.06
C LYS A 62 3.69 14.22 1.26
N HIS A 63 2.81 13.77 0.36
CA HIS A 63 2.20 12.45 0.47
C HIS A 63 3.18 11.31 0.19
N ALA A 64 4.13 11.50 -0.74
CA ALA A 64 5.21 10.57 -1.01
C ALA A 64 6.14 10.39 0.20
N ALA A 65 6.45 11.46 0.92
CA ALA A 65 7.24 11.39 2.15
C ALA A 65 6.49 10.61 3.24
N ALA A 66 5.19 10.88 3.43
CA ALA A 66 4.36 10.15 4.37
C ALA A 66 4.28 8.66 4.02
N LEU A 67 4.12 8.32 2.73
CA LEU A 67 4.07 6.92 2.28
C LEU A 67 5.37 6.17 2.59
N LYS A 68 6.53 6.82 2.39
CA LYS A 68 7.83 6.21 2.64
C LYS A 68 8.06 5.86 4.11
N GLU A 69 7.50 6.62 5.04
CA GLU A 69 7.56 6.29 6.46
C GLU A 69 6.65 5.10 6.79
N VAL A 70 5.44 5.04 6.21
CA VAL A 70 4.54 3.90 6.39
C VAL A 70 5.12 2.62 5.79
N ASP A 71 5.76 2.69 4.61
CA ASP A 71 6.43 1.56 3.96
C ASP A 71 7.52 0.94 4.86
N LYS A 72 8.36 1.78 5.49
CA LYS A 72 9.37 1.31 6.45
C LYS A 72 8.76 0.64 7.67
N GLU A 73 7.65 1.17 8.18
CA GLU A 73 6.94 0.55 9.31
C GLU A 73 6.35 -0.81 8.89
N LEU A 74 5.78 -0.88 7.69
CA LEU A 74 5.19 -2.08 7.11
C LEU A 74 6.23 -3.20 6.99
N CYS A 75 7.37 -2.92 6.37
CA CYS A 75 8.47 -3.88 6.24
C CYS A 75 8.96 -4.39 7.60
N ARG A 76 8.98 -3.54 8.64
CA ARG A 76 9.39 -3.94 9.99
C ARG A 76 8.35 -4.84 10.68
N THR A 77 7.07 -4.69 10.38
CA THR A 77 6.00 -5.49 10.99
C THR A 77 5.76 -6.83 10.29
N ILE A 78 6.02 -6.92 8.98
CA ILE A 78 5.81 -8.15 8.21
C ILE A 78 6.76 -9.28 8.63
N ASP A 79 7.99 -8.95 9.05
CA ASP A 79 8.96 -9.94 9.54
C ASP A 79 8.50 -10.68 10.82
N ASP A 80 7.40 -10.25 11.46
CA ASP A 80 6.98 -10.75 12.76
C ASP A 80 5.46 -11.08 12.76
N MET A 81 5.09 -12.28 12.29
CA MET A 81 3.69 -12.75 12.19
C MET A 81 2.87 -12.67 13.49
N LYS A 82 3.51 -12.50 14.66
CA LYS A 82 2.84 -12.22 15.94
C LYS A 82 2.16 -10.85 15.99
N LYS A 83 2.46 -9.97 15.04
CA LYS A 83 1.95 -8.61 14.93
C LYS A 83 0.95 -8.44 13.78
N LEU A 84 0.18 -9.49 13.47
CA LEU A 84 -0.82 -9.45 12.39
C LEU A 84 -1.72 -8.22 12.51
N THR A 85 -2.24 -7.92 13.71
CA THR A 85 -3.08 -6.74 13.94
C THR A 85 -2.37 -5.40 13.67
N GLU A 86 -1.10 -5.26 14.05
CA GLU A 86 -0.32 -4.06 13.72
C GLU A 86 -0.05 -3.97 12.22
N THR A 87 0.19 -5.12 11.58
CA THR A 87 0.41 -5.22 10.13
C THR A 87 -0.84 -4.77 9.36
N LEU A 88 -2.03 -5.22 9.78
CA LEU A 88 -3.31 -4.77 9.19
C LEU A 88 -3.50 -3.26 9.36
N ALA A 89 -3.26 -2.72 10.56
CA ALA A 89 -3.37 -1.28 10.81
C ALA A 89 -2.38 -0.45 9.96
N ASN A 90 -1.17 -0.97 9.74
CA ASN A 90 -0.17 -0.33 8.89
C ASN A 90 -0.58 -0.40 7.40
N LEU A 91 -1.18 -1.51 6.96
CA LEU A 91 -1.74 -1.65 5.61
C LEU A 91 -2.85 -0.64 5.35
N ASP A 92 -3.78 -0.46 6.29
CA ASP A 92 -4.82 0.57 6.17
C ASP A 92 -4.24 1.99 6.03
N ARG A 93 -3.21 2.31 6.83
CA ARG A 93 -2.50 3.58 6.72
C ARG A 93 -1.82 3.74 5.37
N PHE A 94 -1.21 2.66 4.86
CA PHE A 94 -0.53 2.64 3.59
C PHE A 94 -1.51 2.89 2.44
N VAL A 95 -2.62 2.14 2.41
CA VAL A 95 -3.71 2.31 1.44
C VAL A 95 -4.25 3.74 1.48
N SER A 96 -4.49 4.30 2.67
CA SER A 96 -4.95 5.68 2.81
C SER A 96 -3.96 6.71 2.25
N ALA A 97 -2.66 6.51 2.47
CA ALA A 97 -1.62 7.38 1.93
C ALA A 97 -1.54 7.28 0.39
N VAL A 98 -1.62 6.07 -0.16
CA VAL A 98 -1.69 5.86 -1.62
C VAL A 98 -2.95 6.50 -2.20
N GLY A 99 -4.11 6.35 -1.56
CA GLY A 99 -5.37 6.95 -2.00
C GLY A 99 -5.29 8.48 -2.09
N LYS A 100 -4.61 9.13 -1.15
CA LYS A 100 -4.34 10.59 -1.21
C LYS A 100 -3.46 10.99 -2.39
N ILE A 101 -2.46 10.17 -2.73
CA ILE A 101 -1.62 10.41 -3.92
C ILE A 101 -2.42 10.21 -5.19
N VAL A 102 -3.22 9.15 -5.26
CA VAL A 102 -4.09 8.85 -6.41
C VAL A 102 -5.14 9.94 -6.61
N ALA A 103 -5.63 10.59 -5.55
CA ALA A 103 -6.55 11.71 -5.67
C ALA A 103 -5.95 12.96 -6.36
N LEU A 104 -4.62 13.03 -6.49
CA LEU A 104 -3.93 14.10 -7.25
C LEU A 104 -3.85 13.81 -8.74
N ILE A 105 -4.26 12.62 -9.18
CA ILE A 105 -4.32 12.24 -10.59
C ILE A 105 -5.53 12.94 -11.23
N VAL A 106 -5.28 13.67 -12.32
CA VAL A 106 -6.30 14.28 -13.20
C VAL A 106 -6.66 13.32 -14.32
#